data_AF-A0A7S1P597-F1
#
_entry.id   AF-A0A7S1P597-F1
#
_cell.length_a   1.000
_cell.length_b   1.000
_cell.length_c   1.000
_cell.angle_alpha   90.00
_cell.angle_beta   90.00
_cell.angle_gamma   90.00
#
_symmetry.space_group_name_H-M   'P 1'
#
loop_
_entity.id
_entity.type
_entity.pdbx_description
1 polymer ?
#
loop_
_entity_poly.entity_id
_entity_poly.type
_entity_poly.pdbx_seq_one_letter_code
_entity_poly.pdbx_strand_id
1 'polypeptide(L)'
;MVVGSLAGILSVVGIAFISPAMERYLGLHDTCGVHNLHGMPALLGAVISVIVASLTSDTPSAVTQLLGIVVMLGVAITAGLITGLLVLKADAVPPSKLFLDDMHWETPEPALPEGFVEAPGTGGMAKSVVVPIGTDDKNEPLLAS
;
A
#
# COMPACT_ATOMS: atom_id res chain seq x y z
N MET A 1 24.67 -13.62 -8.66
CA MET A 1 24.97 -12.24 -8.20
C MET A 1 24.53 -11.20 -9.22
N VAL A 2 24.94 -11.26 -10.49
CA VAL A 2 24.55 -10.29 -11.54
C VAL A 2 23.03 -10.08 -11.65
N VAL A 3 22.24 -11.17 -11.76
CA VAL A 3 20.78 -11.08 -11.87
C VAL A 3 20.14 -10.38 -10.67
N GLY A 4 20.63 -10.67 -9.45
CA GLY A 4 20.15 -10.03 -8.24
C GLY A 4 20.47 -8.54 -8.18
N SER A 5 21.67 -8.14 -8.61
CA SER A 5 22.04 -6.73 -8.71
C SER A 5 21.17 -5.97 -9.72
N LEU A 6 20.92 -6.56 -10.90
CA LEU A 6 20.04 -5.98 -11.91
C LEU A 6 18.58 -5.87 -11.41
N ALA A 7 18.08 -6.91 -10.76
CA ALA A 7 16.75 -6.91 -10.16
C ALA A 7 16.61 -5.83 -9.06
N GLY A 8 17.65 -5.63 -8.24
CA GLY A 8 17.68 -4.57 -7.23
C GLY A 8 17.64 -3.17 -7.85
N ILE A 9 18.45 -2.90 -8.88
CA ILE A 9 18.43 -1.63 -9.62
C ILE A 9 17.05 -1.40 -10.23
N LEU A 10 16.48 -2.43 -10.89
CA LEU A 10 15.17 -2.36 -11.51
C LEU A 10 14.06 -2.04 -10.49
N SER A 11 14.12 -2.64 -9.31
CA SER A 11 13.17 -2.37 -8.22
C SER A 11 13.24 -0.93 -7.72
N VAL A 12 14.46 -0.40 -7.48
CA VAL A 12 14.66 0.99 -7.03
C VAL A 12 14.20 1.99 -8.08
N VAL A 13 14.55 1.79 -9.35
CA VAL A 13 14.07 2.61 -10.47
C VAL A 13 12.54 2.54 -10.56
N GLY A 14 11.97 1.36 -10.32
CA GLY A 14 10.53 1.15 -10.29
C GLY A 14 9.81 2.01 -9.27
N ILE A 15 10.28 1.98 -8.02
CA ILE A 15 9.68 2.78 -6.94
C ILE A 15 9.85 4.29 -7.24
N ALA A 16 11.00 4.70 -7.79
CA ALA A 16 11.28 6.10 -8.06
C ALA A 16 10.48 6.70 -9.23
N PHE A 17 10.18 5.92 -10.27
CA PHE A 17 9.61 6.45 -11.52
C PHE A 17 8.37 5.71 -12.02
N ILE A 18 8.32 4.38 -11.88
CA ILE A 18 7.22 3.57 -12.42
C ILE A 18 5.99 3.65 -11.52
N SER A 19 6.16 3.51 -10.20
CA SER A 19 5.07 3.71 -9.23
C SER A 19 4.33 5.05 -9.39
N PRO A 20 5.01 6.22 -9.36
CA PRO A 20 4.31 7.49 -9.52
C PRO A 20 3.68 7.66 -10.92
N ALA A 21 4.27 7.04 -11.97
CA ALA A 21 3.66 7.04 -13.30
C ALA A 21 2.40 6.16 -13.36
N MET A 22 2.41 4.97 -12.77
CA MET A 22 1.24 4.09 -12.72
C MET A 22 0.09 4.75 -11.96
N GLU A 23 0.38 5.39 -10.83
CA GLU A 23 -0.63 6.13 -10.07
C GLU A 23 -1.22 7.28 -10.89
N ARG A 24 -0.38 8.08 -11.55
CA ARG A 24 -0.82 9.26 -12.31
C ARG A 24 -1.57 8.93 -13.60
N TYR A 25 -1.13 7.93 -14.34
CA TYR A 25 -1.64 7.65 -15.69
C TYR A 25 -2.62 6.48 -15.76
N LEU A 26 -2.48 5.49 -14.87
CA LEU A 26 -3.36 4.31 -14.84
C LEU A 26 -4.31 4.33 -13.64
N GLY A 27 -4.12 5.22 -12.67
CA GLY A 27 -4.89 5.25 -11.42
C GLY A 27 -4.65 4.02 -10.54
N LEU A 28 -3.54 3.30 -10.76
CA LEU A 28 -3.20 2.09 -10.01
C LEU A 28 -2.36 2.48 -8.79
N HIS A 29 -2.95 2.34 -7.60
CA HIS A 29 -2.28 2.63 -6.33
C HIS A 29 -1.65 1.35 -5.77
N ASP A 30 -0.32 1.33 -5.70
CA ASP A 30 0.48 0.21 -5.17
C ASP A 30 1.11 0.62 -3.82
N THR A 31 0.35 0.45 -2.74
CA THR A 31 0.71 0.91 -1.38
C THR A 31 2.08 0.44 -0.90
N CYS A 32 2.45 -0.80 -1.23
CA CYS A 32 3.70 -1.42 -0.76
C CYS A 32 4.76 -1.53 -1.86
N GLY A 33 4.49 -1.04 -3.08
CA GLY A 33 5.40 -1.17 -4.21
C GLY A 33 5.62 -2.62 -4.66
N VAL A 34 4.63 -3.51 -4.48
CA VAL A 34 4.78 -4.95 -4.78
C VAL A 34 5.04 -5.20 -6.26
N HIS A 35 4.58 -4.32 -7.15
CA HIS A 35 4.89 -4.41 -8.58
C HIS A 35 6.40 -4.30 -8.83
N ASN A 36 7.08 -3.38 -8.15
CA ASN A 36 8.51 -3.15 -8.33
C ASN A 36 9.37 -4.14 -7.57
N LEU A 37 8.93 -4.61 -6.40
CA LEU A 37 9.69 -5.55 -5.58
C LEU A 37 9.50 -7.01 -6.02
N HIS A 38 8.30 -7.39 -6.43
CA HIS A 38 7.99 -8.78 -6.82
C HIS A 38 7.78 -8.91 -8.32
N GLY A 39 6.92 -8.09 -8.92
CA GLY A 39 6.51 -8.22 -10.32
C GLY A 39 7.66 -8.07 -11.32
N MET A 40 8.31 -6.92 -11.34
CA MET A 40 9.39 -6.64 -12.29
C MET A 40 10.62 -7.54 -12.11
N PRO A 41 11.14 -7.77 -10.88
CA PRO A 41 12.19 -8.74 -10.64
C PRO A 41 11.85 -10.16 -11.08
N ALA A 42 10.61 -10.62 -10.84
CA ALA A 42 10.16 -11.94 -11.28
C ALA A 42 10.12 -12.04 -12.81
N LEU A 43 9.62 -11.00 -13.49
CA LEU A 43 9.58 -10.97 -14.95
C LEU A 43 10.98 -10.97 -15.57
N LEU A 44 11.91 -10.18 -15.00
CA LEU A 44 13.32 -10.19 -15.40
C LEU A 44 13.93 -11.59 -15.26
N GLY A 45 13.72 -12.24 -14.10
CA GLY A 45 14.17 -13.60 -13.87
C GLY A 45 13.59 -14.62 -14.86
N ALA A 46 12.31 -14.49 -15.18
CA ALA A 46 11.64 -15.37 -16.14
C ALA A 46 12.19 -15.19 -17.57
N VAL A 47 12.45 -13.96 -18.01
CA VAL A 47 13.07 -13.68 -19.30
C VAL A 47 14.49 -14.26 -19.37
N ILE A 48 15.28 -14.08 -18.31
CA ILE A 48 16.62 -14.69 -18.21
C ILE A 48 16.53 -16.21 -18.31
N SER A 49 15.53 -16.81 -17.67
CA SER A 49 15.30 -18.25 -17.73
C SER A 49 15.03 -18.72 -19.17
N VAL A 50 14.20 -18.00 -19.94
CA VAL A 50 13.94 -18.28 -21.36
C VAL A 50 15.21 -18.19 -22.19
N ILE A 51 16.05 -17.18 -21.94
CA ILE A 51 17.34 -17.01 -22.64
C ILE A 51 18.23 -18.21 -22.35
N VAL A 52 18.40 -18.59 -21.08
CA VAL A 52 19.24 -19.73 -20.70
C VAL A 52 18.73 -21.02 -21.34
N ALA A 53 17.41 -21.27 -21.33
CA ALA A 53 16.81 -22.44 -21.97
C ALA A 53 16.90 -22.45 -23.49
N SER A 54 17.14 -21.30 -24.12
CA SER A 54 17.40 -21.22 -25.56
C SER A 54 18.83 -21.61 -25.91
N LEU A 55 19.74 -21.55 -24.94
CA LEU A 55 21.16 -21.84 -25.11
C LEU A 55 21.52 -23.28 -24.76
N THR A 56 20.63 -24.02 -24.09
CA THR A 56 20.80 -25.45 -23.78
C THR A 56 19.80 -26.29 -24.56
N SER A 57 20.09 -27.58 -24.73
CA SER A 57 19.15 -28.55 -25.30
C SER A 57 18.32 -29.26 -24.23
N ASP A 58 18.35 -28.77 -22.99
CA ASP A 58 17.70 -29.39 -21.85
C ASP A 58 16.23 -29.00 -21.75
N THR A 59 15.44 -29.86 -21.12
CA THR A 59 14.06 -29.56 -20.75
C THR A 59 14.02 -28.88 -19.37
N PRO A 60 13.19 -27.85 -19.16
CA PRO A 60 12.19 -27.29 -20.07
C PRO A 60 12.79 -26.35 -21.12
N SER A 61 12.36 -26.51 -22.38
CA SER A 61 12.79 -25.67 -23.50
C SER A 61 12.33 -24.21 -23.36
N ALA A 62 12.94 -23.31 -24.13
CA ALA A 62 12.55 -21.91 -24.16
C ALA A 62 11.05 -21.69 -24.43
N VAL A 63 10.44 -22.54 -25.27
CA VAL A 63 9.01 -22.48 -25.60
C VAL A 63 8.14 -22.79 -24.39
N THR A 64 8.48 -23.83 -23.61
CA THR A 64 7.70 -24.17 -22.41
C THR A 64 7.87 -23.12 -21.31
N GLN A 65 9.05 -22.51 -21.20
CA GLN A 65 9.25 -21.39 -20.28
C GLN A 65 8.46 -20.15 -20.67
N LEU A 66 8.45 -19.78 -21.96
CA LEU A 66 7.65 -18.66 -22.46
C LEU A 66 6.15 -18.92 -22.23
N LEU A 67 5.69 -20.14 -22.49
CA LEU A 67 4.32 -20.54 -22.20
C LEU A 67 4.01 -20.41 -20.70
N GLY A 68 4.95 -20.81 -19.84
CA GLY A 68 4.84 -20.64 -18.39
C GLY A 68 4.63 -19.17 -17.98
N ILE A 69 5.37 -18.24 -18.59
CA ILE A 69 5.20 -16.79 -18.34
C ILE A 69 3.80 -16.33 -18.75
N VAL A 70 3.36 -16.69 -19.96
CA VAL A 70 2.04 -16.30 -20.48
C VAL A 70 0.91 -16.84 -19.61
N VAL A 71 0.99 -18.12 -19.22
CA VAL A 71 -0.01 -18.75 -18.35
C VAL A 71 -0.01 -18.10 -16.96
N MET A 72 1.16 -17.84 -16.37
CA MET A 72 1.29 -17.21 -15.06
C MET A 72 0.68 -15.81 -15.05
N LEU A 73 1.00 -14.98 -16.06
CA LEU A 73 0.41 -13.64 -16.20
C LEU A 73 -1.10 -13.71 -16.43
N GLY A 74 -1.56 -14.62 -17.28
CA GLY A 74 -2.98 -14.82 -17.54
C GLY A 74 -3.75 -15.21 -16.28
N VAL A 75 -3.24 -16.15 -15.50
CA VAL A 75 -3.85 -16.56 -14.22
C VAL A 75 -3.83 -15.40 -13.22
N ALA A 76 -2.71 -14.69 -13.07
CA ALA A 76 -2.59 -13.59 -12.13
C ALA A 76 -3.57 -12.45 -12.43
N ILE A 77 -3.68 -12.04 -13.70
CA ILE A 77 -4.60 -10.97 -14.12
C ILE A 77 -6.06 -11.42 -13.96
N THR A 78 -6.40 -12.63 -14.43
CA THR A 78 -7.80 -13.10 -14.37
C THR A 78 -8.27 -13.31 -12.93
N ALA A 79 -7.46 -13.97 -12.09
CA ALA A 79 -7.78 -14.16 -10.68
C ALA A 79 -7.83 -12.82 -9.93
N GLY A 80 -6.87 -11.93 -10.16
CA GLY A 80 -6.84 -10.60 -9.54
C GLY A 80 -8.05 -9.74 -9.89
N LEU A 81 -8.49 -9.75 -11.16
CA LEU A 81 -9.69 -9.04 -11.59
C LEU A 81 -10.96 -9.63 -10.95
N ILE A 82 -11.09 -10.96 -10.93
CA ILE A 82 -12.24 -11.63 -10.30
C ILE A 82 -12.29 -11.28 -8.82
N THR A 83 -11.18 -11.46 -8.09
CA THR A 83 -11.10 -11.14 -6.66
C THR A 83 -11.37 -9.65 -6.42
N GLY A 84 -10.78 -8.75 -7.21
CA GLY A 84 -11.03 -7.31 -7.10
C GLY A 84 -12.50 -6.96 -7.27
N LEU A 85 -13.18 -7.52 -8.28
CA LEU A 85 -14.61 -7.30 -8.51
C LEU A 85 -15.48 -7.85 -7.37
N LEU A 86 -15.08 -8.95 -6.73
CA LEU A 86 -15.78 -9.49 -5.57
C LEU A 86 -15.58 -8.60 -4.33
N VAL A 87 -14.36 -8.13 -4.07
CA VAL A 87 -14.05 -7.24 -2.94
C VAL A 87 -14.79 -5.90 -3.08
N LEU A 88 -14.86 -5.34 -4.30
CA LEU A 88 -15.62 -4.11 -4.56
C LEU A 88 -17.11 -4.21 -4.18
N LYS A 89 -17.67 -5.43 -4.12
CA LYS A 89 -19.05 -5.67 -3.67
C LYS A 89 -19.18 -5.94 -2.18
N ALA A 90 -18.11 -6.42 -1.55
CA ALA A 90 -18.14 -6.90 -0.17
C ALA A 90 -17.67 -5.85 0.83
N ASP A 91 -16.67 -5.04 0.47
CA ASP A 91 -15.97 -4.16 1.41
C ASP A 91 -15.65 -2.81 0.78
N ALA A 92 -16.54 -1.84 1.00
CA ALA A 92 -16.43 -0.48 0.48
C ALA A 92 -15.95 0.47 1.57
N VAL A 93 -14.63 0.53 1.77
CA VAL A 93 -14.02 1.49 2.69
C VAL A 93 -14.04 2.89 2.06
N PRO A 94 -14.58 3.92 2.76
CA PRO A 94 -14.56 5.27 2.22
C PRO A 94 -13.13 5.80 2.10
N PRO A 95 -12.79 6.58 1.05
CA PRO A 95 -11.43 7.07 0.83
C PRO A 95 -10.83 7.85 2.01
N SER A 96 -11.66 8.54 2.81
CA SER A 96 -11.22 9.30 3.99
C SER A 96 -10.76 8.42 5.16
N LYS A 97 -11.01 7.11 5.10
CA LYS A 97 -10.67 6.13 6.12
C LYS A 97 -9.60 5.14 5.66
N LEU A 98 -9.05 5.33 4.46
CA LEU A 98 -7.93 4.52 3.99
C LEU A 98 -6.70 4.77 4.89
N PHE A 99 -6.01 3.68 5.24
CA PHE A 99 -4.82 3.68 6.09
C PHE A 99 -5.03 4.15 7.54
N LEU A 100 -6.28 4.27 8.00
CA LEU A 100 -6.62 4.58 9.38
C LEU A 100 -7.06 3.31 10.10
N ASP A 101 -6.40 3.01 11.22
CA ASP A 101 -6.71 1.82 12.03
C ASP A 101 -8.05 1.97 12.78
N ASP A 102 -8.55 3.21 12.93
CA ASP A 102 -9.76 3.56 13.68
C ASP A 102 -11.07 2.93 13.14
N MET A 103 -11.04 2.39 11.93
CA MET A 103 -12.18 1.67 11.33
C MET A 103 -12.41 0.30 11.96
N HIS A 104 -11.34 -0.35 12.42
CA HIS A 104 -11.38 -1.74 12.87
C HIS A 104 -10.87 -1.91 14.29
N TRP A 105 -10.13 -0.93 14.79
CA TRP A 105 -9.49 -0.96 16.10
C TRP A 105 -9.90 0.26 16.91
N GLU A 106 -10.04 0.06 18.21
CA GLU A 106 -10.08 1.17 19.15
C GLU A 106 -8.69 1.81 19.17
N THR A 107 -8.64 3.09 18.81
CA THR A 107 -7.40 3.87 18.82
C THR A 107 -7.34 4.71 20.09
N PRO A 108 -6.13 4.96 20.64
CA PRO A 108 -6.00 5.91 21.73
C PRO A 108 -6.55 7.27 21.29
N GLU A 109 -7.28 7.95 22.18
CA GLU A 109 -7.65 9.33 21.94
C GLU A 109 -6.38 10.14 21.64
N PRO A 110 -6.43 11.11 20.70
CA PRO A 110 -5.27 11.91 20.34
C PRO A 110 -4.64 12.49 21.61
N ALA A 111 -3.35 12.21 21.82
CA ALA A 111 -2.64 12.78 22.95
C ALA A 111 -2.72 14.29 22.88
N LEU A 112 -3.46 14.88 23.81
CA LEU A 112 -3.57 16.32 23.90
C LEU A 112 -2.20 16.90 24.25
N PRO A 113 -1.84 18.07 23.72
CA PRO A 113 -0.62 18.75 24.13
C PRO A 113 -0.59 18.89 25.66
N GLU A 114 0.58 18.74 26.28
CA GLU A 114 0.70 18.90 27.73
C GLU A 114 0.10 20.23 28.16
N GLY A 115 -0.77 20.19 29.19
CA GLY A 115 -1.51 21.36 29.60
C GLY A 115 -2.81 21.59 28.82
N PHE A 116 -3.35 20.60 28.10
CA PHE A 116 -4.67 20.70 27.47
C PHE A 116 -5.56 19.45 27.73
N VAL A 117 -6.87 19.66 27.84
CA VAL A 117 -7.93 18.64 28.02
C VAL A 117 -9.03 18.83 26.98
N GLU A 118 -9.81 17.77 26.69
CA GLU A 118 -11.03 17.94 25.89
C GLU A 118 -12.07 18.73 26.68
N ALA A 119 -12.78 19.62 26.00
CA ALA A 119 -13.87 20.37 26.61
C ALA A 119 -14.96 19.41 27.14
N PRO A 120 -15.51 19.66 28.34
CA PRO A 120 -16.57 18.82 28.88
C PRO A 120 -17.76 18.73 27.91
N GLY A 121 -18.15 17.50 27.55
CA GLY A 121 -19.24 17.23 26.62
C GLY A 121 -18.84 17.02 25.15
N THR A 122 -17.54 17.04 24.79
CA THR A 122 -17.07 16.76 23.42
C THR A 122 -16.54 15.35 23.17
N GLY A 123 -16.51 14.49 24.19
CA GLY A 123 -15.99 13.13 24.09
C GLY A 123 -16.71 12.32 23.01
N GLY A 124 -15.93 11.73 22.09
CA GLY A 124 -16.43 10.90 20.98
C GLY A 124 -16.82 11.64 19.70
N MET A 125 -16.64 12.96 19.62
CA MET A 125 -16.81 13.70 18.36
C MET A 125 -15.50 13.72 17.55
N ALA A 126 -15.60 13.54 16.23
CA ALA A 126 -14.46 13.56 15.30
C ALA A 126 -13.64 14.87 15.28
N LYS A 127 -14.09 15.90 16.01
CA LYS A 127 -13.38 17.15 16.29
C LYS A 127 -13.70 17.57 17.73
N SER A 128 -13.05 16.95 18.70
CA SER A 128 -13.11 17.43 20.08
C SER A 128 -12.42 18.78 20.20
N VAL A 129 -13.00 19.67 21.01
CA VAL A 129 -12.44 21.00 21.27
C VAL A 129 -11.43 20.88 22.39
N VAL A 130 -10.20 21.32 22.14
CA VAL A 130 -9.08 21.18 23.08
C VAL A 130 -8.88 22.51 23.82
N VAL A 131 -8.93 22.48 25.14
CA VAL A 131 -8.82 23.66 26.03
C VAL A 131 -7.66 23.52 27.02
N PRO A 132 -6.98 24.61 27.44
CA PRO A 132 -5.90 24.52 28.42
C PRO A 132 -6.37 23.93 29.77
N ILE A 133 -5.50 23.18 30.44
CA ILE A 133 -5.73 22.70 31.81
C ILE A 133 -5.85 23.91 32.73
N GLY A 134 -7.00 24.01 33.40
CA GLY A 134 -7.30 25.12 34.29
C GLY A 134 -8.14 26.22 33.64
N THR A 135 -8.88 25.95 32.57
CA THR A 135 -9.97 26.84 32.11
C THR A 135 -11.34 26.39 32.63
N ASP A 136 -12.27 27.33 32.83
CA ASP A 136 -13.66 27.04 33.18
C ASP A 136 -14.47 26.49 31.99
N ASP A 137 -15.76 26.15 32.21
CA ASP A 137 -16.68 25.66 31.16
C ASP A 137 -16.92 26.66 30.01
N LYS A 138 -16.42 27.90 30.13
CA LYS A 138 -16.47 28.95 29.10
C LYS A 138 -15.13 29.17 28.42
N ASN A 139 -14.12 28.32 28.69
CA ASN A 139 -12.76 28.44 28.17
C ASN A 139 -12.02 29.70 28.66
N GLU A 140 -12.37 30.23 29.84
CA GLU A 140 -11.67 31.33 30.51
C GLU A 140 -10.63 30.78 31.49
N PRO A 141 -9.42 31.37 31.61
CA PRO A 141 -8.42 30.90 32.54
C PRO A 141 -8.91 31.05 33.99
N LEU A 142 -8.85 29.96 34.78
CA LEU A 142 -9.08 29.98 36.22
C LEU A 142 -7.94 30.80 36.84
N LEU A 143 -8.17 32.11 36.99
CA LEU A 143 -7.26 33.02 37.69
C LEU A 143 -7.01 32.43 39.08
N ALA A 144 -5.74 32.11 39.36
CA ALA A 144 -5.28 31.75 40.69
C ALA A 144 -5.64 32.89 41.64
N SER A 145 -6.68 32.67 42.45
CA SER A 145 -7.11 33.54 43.55
C SER A 145 -6.10 33.51 44.69
#